data_AF-A0A822E1L9-F1
#
_entry.id   AF-A0A822E1L9-F1
#
_cell.length_a   1.000
_cell.length_b   1.000
_cell.length_c   1.000
_cell.angle_alpha   90.00
_cell.angle_beta   90.00
_cell.angle_gamma   90.00
#
_symmetry.space_group_name_H-M   'P 1'
#
loop_
_entity.id
_entity.type
_entity.pdbx_description
1 polymer ?
#
loop_
_entity_poly.entity_id
_entity_poly.type
_entity_poly.pdbx_seq_one_letter_code
_entity_poly.pdbx_strand_id
1 'polypeptide(L)' 'MISSNEHNYSKMNSMLNRLCFHIIPEIQHNIQSLTLDPWSMNSVLTIGNYPSLHKLTLVNLKLEMASRIFL' A
#
# COMPACT_ATOMS: atom_id res chain seq x y z
N MET A 1 -31.45 2.75 6.61
CA MET A 1 -30.58 1.58 6.38
C MET A 1 -29.18 2.08 6.11
N ILE A 2 -28.33 2.17 7.14
CA ILE A 2 -26.94 2.58 6.97
C ILE A 2 -26.21 1.35 6.45
N SER A 3 -25.75 1.43 5.20
CA SER A 3 -25.09 0.34 4.48
C SER A 3 -23.90 -0.19 5.28
N SER A 4 -23.96 -1.46 5.66
CA SER A 4 -22.90 -2.20 6.36
C SER A 4 -21.51 -2.12 5.67
N ASN A 5 -21.49 -1.71 4.40
CA ASN A 5 -20.27 -1.48 3.63
C ASN A 5 -19.48 -0.25 4.10
N GLU A 6 -20.12 0.87 4.44
CA GLU A 6 -19.40 2.12 4.82
C GLU A 6 -18.61 1.95 6.12
N HIS A 7 -19.17 1.17 7.05
CA HIS A 7 -18.52 0.91 8.34
C HIS A 7 -17.24 0.05 8.19
N ASN A 8 -17.24 -0.86 7.19
CA ASN A 8 -16.08 -1.70 6.88
C ASN A 8 -14.98 -0.92 6.16
N TYR A 9 -15.32 -0.01 5.23
CA TYR A 9 -14.33 0.86 4.57
C TYR A 9 -13.65 1.80 5.57
N SER A 10 -14.42 2.39 6.48
CA SER A 10 -13.90 3.24 7.57
C SER A 10 -12.88 2.50 8.44
N LYS A 11 -13.20 1.27 8.84
CA LYS A 11 -12.32 0.44 9.69
C LYS A 11 -11.08 -0.06 8.95
N MET A 12 -11.22 -0.38 7.67
CA MET A 12 -10.10 -0.80 6.83
C MET A 12 -9.11 0.35 6.59
N ASN A 13 -9.62 1.56 6.37
CA ASN A 13 -8.79 2.77 6.28
C ASN A 13 -8.08 3.10 7.59
N SER A 14 -8.71 2.91 8.75
CA SER A 14 -8.04 3.18 10.03
C SER A 14 -6.91 2.20 10.33
N MET A 15 -7.06 0.93 9.94
CA MET A 15 -5.98 -0.06 10.03
C MET A 15 -4.82 0.25 9.06
N LEU A 16 -5.14 0.61 7.81
CA LEU A 16 -4.13 1.01 6.82
C LEU A 16 -3.36 2.25 7.26
N ASN A 17 -4.05 3.26 7.79
CA ASN A 17 -3.40 4.44 8.36
C ASN A 17 -2.48 4.06 9.51
N ARG A 18 -2.94 3.20 10.42
CA ARG A 18 -2.10 2.77 11.54
C ARG A 18 -0.87 2.00 11.07
N LEU A 19 -1.03 1.13 10.07
CA LEU A 19 0.08 0.41 9.45
C LEU A 19 1.09 1.39 8.85
N CYS A 20 0.63 2.32 8.00
CA CYS A 20 1.52 3.19 7.24
C CYS A 20 2.18 4.26 8.09
N PHE A 21 1.46 4.86 9.05
CA PHE A 21 1.98 6.01 9.82
C PHE A 21 2.64 5.63 11.15
N HIS A 22 2.41 4.42 11.68
CA HIS A 22 3.01 4.01 12.95
C HIS A 22 3.91 2.79 12.80
N ILE A 23 3.46 1.72 12.14
CA ILE A 23 4.22 0.46 12.11
C ILE A 23 5.36 0.53 11.10
N ILE A 24 5.06 0.89 9.85
CA ILE A 24 6.04 0.92 8.76
C ILE A 24 7.26 1.79 9.08
N PRO A 25 7.13 3.02 9.61
CA PRO A 25 8.29 3.84 9.92
C PRO A 25 9.24 3.22 10.94
N GLU A 26 8.71 2.44 11.89
CA GLU A 26 9.51 1.74 12.90
C GLU A 26 10.29 0.57 12.32
N ILE A 27 9.73 -0.14 11.32
CA ILE A 27 10.33 -1.37 10.78
C ILE A 27 10.95 -1.22 9.39
N GLN A 28 10.80 -0.07 8.72
CA GLN A 28 11.20 0.15 7.32
C GLN A 28 12.65 -0.17 7.01
N HIS A 29 13.55 -0.05 7.99
CA HIS A 29 14.97 -0.38 7.85
C HIS A 29 15.23 -1.90 7.75
N ASN A 30 14.32 -2.73 8.24
CA ASN A 30 14.39 -4.20 8.19
C ASN A 30 13.52 -4.79 7.08
N ILE A 31 12.67 -3.99 6.45
CA ILE A 31 11.82 -4.45 5.36
C ILE A 31 12.68 -4.68 4.13
N GLN A 32 12.83 -5.96 3.79
CA GLN A 32 13.60 -6.43 2.63
C GLN A 32 12.73 -6.74 1.41
N SER A 33 11.46 -7.11 1.65
CA SER A 33 10.49 -7.43 0.61
C SER A 33 9.13 -6.84 0.95
N LEU A 34 8.49 -6.21 -0.04
CA LEU A 34 7.11 -5.73 0.04
C LEU A 34 6.26 -6.43 -1.02
N THR A 35 5.07 -6.85 -0.61
CA THR A 35 4.02 -7.35 -1.51
C THR A 35 2.80 -6.47 -1.31
N LEU A 36 2.44 -5.70 -2.32
CA LEU A 36 1.39 -4.68 -2.24
C LEU A 36 0.30 -4.96 -3.25
N ASP A 37 -0.94 -4.71 -2.83
CA ASP A 37 -2.06 -4.55 -3.75
C ASP A 37 -2.10 -3.11 -4.30
N PRO A 38 -2.81 -2.83 -5.41
CA PRO A 38 -2.79 -1.52 -6.03
C PRO A 38 -3.43 -0.42 -5.17
N TRP A 39 -4.32 -0.79 -4.24
CA TRP A 39 -5.05 0.16 -3.40
C TRP A 39 -4.18 0.65 -2.24
N SER A 40 -3.33 -0.22 -1.68
CA SER A 40 -2.39 0.12 -0.62
C SER A 40 -1.06 0.68 -1.13
N MET A 41 -0.72 0.42 -2.41
CA MET A 41 0.57 0.79 -3.01
C MET A 41 0.95 2.25 -2.77
N ASN A 42 0.06 3.20 -3.09
CA ASN A 42 0.38 4.62 -2.96
C ASN A 42 0.68 5.01 -1.51
N SER A 43 -0.14 4.56 -0.55
CA SER A 43 0.06 4.88 0.85
C SER A 43 1.37 4.30 1.38
N VAL A 44 1.65 3.04 1.07
CA VAL A 44 2.83 2.33 1.58
C VAL A 44 4.14 2.86 0.96
N LEU A 45 4.14 3.16 -0.35
CA LEU A 45 5.33 3.67 -1.04
C LEU A 45 5.60 5.15 -0.75
N THR A 46 4.57 5.96 -0.49
CA THR A 46 4.77 7.41 -0.23
C THR A 46 5.31 7.67 1.17
N ILE A 47 5.00 6.80 2.15
CA ILE A 47 5.31 7.05 3.56
C ILE A 47 6.65 6.45 3.99
N GLY A 48 7.04 5.32 3.40
CA GLY A 48 8.25 4.60 3.80
C GLY A 48 9.46 4.91 2.92
N ASN A 49 10.60 5.15 3.56
CA ASN A 49 11.90 5.00 2.92
C ASN A 49 12.45 3.63 3.33
N TYR A 50 12.56 2.71 2.37
CA TYR A 50 12.93 1.32 2.63
C TYR A 50 14.37 1.04 2.16
N PRO A 51 15.40 1.41 2.93
CA PRO A 51 16.80 1.33 2.48
C PRO A 51 17.27 -0.11 2.20
N SER A 52 16.66 -1.10 2.86
CA SER A 52 17.01 -2.52 2.71
C SER A 52 16.13 -3.26 1.70
N LEU A 53 15.19 -2.56 1.06
CA LEU A 53 14.23 -3.15 0.14
C LEU A 53 14.92 -3.53 -1.16
N HIS A 54 14.93 -4.82 -1.45
CA HIS A 54 15.47 -5.36 -2.69
C HIS A 54 14.43 -6.14 -3.49
N LYS A 55 13.22 -6.31 -2.95
CA LYS A 55 12.10 -6.96 -3.64
C LYS A 55 10.79 -6.21 -3.44
N LEU A 56 10.15 -5.84 -4.55
CA LEU A 56 8.80 -5.30 -4.57
C LEU A 56 7.93 -6.17 -5.48
N THR A 57 6.83 -6.69 -4.95
CA THR A 57 5.84 -7.47 -5.69
C THR A 57 4.52 -6.73 -5.68
N LEU A 58 3.97 -6.48 -6.87
CA LEU A 58 2.65 -5.87 -7.02
C LEU A 58 1.66 -6.96 -7.43
N VAL A 59 0.67 -7.21 -6.60
CA VAL A 59 -0.35 -8.25 -6.83
C VAL A 59 -1.56 -7.61 -7.50
N ASN A 60 -2.15 -8.29 -8.48
CA ASN A 60 -3.35 -7.82 -9.18
C ASN A 60 -3.21 -6.44 -9.84
N LEU A 61 -2.09 -6.20 -10.51
CA LEU A 61 -2.04 -5.15 -11.54
C LEU A 61 -3.02 -5.57 -12.66
N LYS A 62 -4.28 -5.14 -12.55
CA LYS A 62 -5.13 -5.03 -13.74
C LYS A 62 -4.43 -4.01 -14.64
N LEU A 63 -3.65 -4.53 -15.57
CA LEU A 63 -2.84 -3.83 -16.56
C LEU A 63 -3.75 -3.09 -17.56
N GLU A 64 -4.58 -2.15 -17.09
CA GLU A 64 -5.32 -1.23 -17.97
C GLU A 64 -4.55 0.07 -18.22
N MET A 65 -3.34 0.23 -17.65
CA MET A 65 -2.59 1.48 -17.68
C MET A 65 -1.16 1.34 -18.26
N ALA A 66 -0.89 0.34 -19.09
CA ALA A 66 0.40 0.18 -19.77
C ALA A 66 0.52 0.92 -21.12
N SER A 67 -0.37 1.86 -21.45
CA SER A 67 -0.37 2.52 -22.77
C SER A 67 -0.07 4.02 -22.76
N ARG A 68 0.50 4.60 -21.70
CA ARG A 68 0.76 6.06 -21.64
C ARG A 68 2.12 6.51 -21.10
N ILE A 69 3.13 5.65 -21.01
CA ILE A 69 4.49 6.08 -20.58
C ILE A 69 5.55 5.70 -21.62
N PHE A 70 5.27 5.97 -22.90
CA PHE A 70 6.28 6.14 -23.94
C PHE A 70 5.78 7.17 -24.97
N LEU A 71 5.89 8.45 -24.64
CA LEU A 71 6.05 9.57 -25.57
C LEU A 71 6.84 10.68 -24.87
#